data_AF-A0A384ILG1-F1
#
_entry.id   AF-A0A384ILG1-F1
#
_cell.length_a   1.000
_cell.length_b   1.000
_cell.length_c   1.000
_cell.angle_alpha   90.00
_cell.angle_beta   90.00
_cell.angle_gamma   90.00
#
_symmetry.space_group_name_H-M   'P 1'
#
loop_
_entity.id
_entity.type
_entity.pdbx_description
1 polymer ?
#
loop_
_entity_poly.entity_id
_entity_poly.type
_entity_poly.pdbx_seq_one_letter_code
_entity_poly.pdbx_strand_id
1 'polypeptide(L)'
;MIALIRTRALNALRADLAKAEAVTKAARAKDEQHELERDLANTAAARAETTVESLRDALARANENAARLQGELEALRAQSLLDTEDRQVLRMLLRTARKQSSRTDRVYVLYRFGDLHSVHVTRDAAEIAAEAEGAPRDGWTASTTCCPSNSPAAEIPWRIRPVPLGGTR
;
A
#
# COMPACT_ATOMS: atom_id res chain seq x y z
N MET A 1 38.40 -63.47 84.35
CA MET A 1 39.04 -62.47 83.45
C MET A 1 38.68 -62.69 81.97
N ILE A 2 38.74 -63.93 81.44
CA ILE A 2 38.44 -64.25 80.02
C ILE A 2 37.02 -63.84 79.58
N ALA A 3 35.98 -64.09 80.40
CA ALA A 3 34.61 -63.73 80.07
C ALA A 3 34.40 -62.21 79.87
N LEU A 4 35.01 -61.38 80.72
CA LEU A 4 34.96 -59.91 80.64
C LEU A 4 35.60 -59.37 79.36
N ILE A 5 36.71 -59.96 78.92
CA ILE A 5 37.40 -59.57 77.68
C ILE A 5 36.52 -59.93 76.48
N ARG A 6 35.93 -61.14 76.48
CA ARG A 6 35.04 -61.62 75.41
C ARG A 6 33.78 -60.75 75.27
N THR A 7 33.16 -60.34 76.37
CA THR A 7 31.99 -59.46 76.34
C THR A 7 32.32 -58.06 75.82
N ARG A 8 33.48 -57.50 76.19
CA ARG A 8 33.92 -56.19 75.68
C ARG A 8 34.20 -56.23 74.19
N ALA A 9 34.92 -57.25 73.71
CA ALA A 9 35.21 -57.43 72.29
C ALA A 9 33.92 -57.61 71.47
N LEU A 10 32.96 -58.39 71.98
CA LEU A 10 31.69 -58.61 71.30
C LEU A 10 30.83 -57.34 71.26
N ASN A 11 30.82 -56.54 72.34
CA ASN A 11 30.14 -55.24 72.35
C ASN A 11 30.79 -54.24 71.38
N ALA A 12 32.12 -54.22 71.26
CA ALA A 12 32.83 -53.39 70.30
C ALA A 12 32.45 -53.77 68.85
N LEU A 13 32.47 -55.07 68.52
CA LEU A 13 32.07 -55.56 67.19
C LEU A 13 30.61 -55.24 66.86
N ARG A 14 29.70 -55.30 67.84
CA ARG A 14 28.30 -54.89 67.65
C ARG A 14 28.17 -53.39 67.40
N ALA A 15 28.95 -52.57 68.10
CA ALA A 15 28.97 -51.13 67.89
C ALA A 15 29.54 -50.77 66.50
N ASP A 16 30.61 -51.45 66.08
CA ASP A 16 31.21 -51.26 64.75
C ASP A 16 30.26 -51.71 63.63
N LEU A 17 29.57 -52.83 63.82
CA LEU A 17 28.55 -53.30 62.88
C LEU A 17 27.39 -52.31 62.78
N ALA A 18 26.85 -51.82 63.90
CA ALA A 18 25.79 -50.81 63.90
C ALA A 18 26.24 -49.50 63.22
N LYS A 19 27.51 -49.11 63.41
CA LYS A 19 28.09 -47.95 62.74
C LYS A 19 28.23 -48.16 61.24
N ALA A 20 28.69 -49.33 60.79
CA ALA A 20 28.80 -49.67 59.38
C ALA A 20 27.42 -49.73 58.71
N GLU A 21 26.41 -50.30 59.38
CA GLU A 21 25.03 -50.30 58.91
C GLU A 21 24.46 -48.89 58.78
N ALA A 22 24.73 -48.01 59.76
CA ALA A 22 24.30 -46.61 59.69
C ALA A 22 24.96 -45.86 58.52
N VAL A 23 26.26 -46.07 58.30
CA VAL A 23 27.00 -45.45 57.19
C VAL A 23 26.50 -45.95 55.84
N THR A 24 26.29 -47.26 55.68
CA THR A 24 25.79 -47.82 54.41
C THR A 24 24.35 -47.38 54.13
N LYS A 25 23.49 -47.29 55.15
CA LYS A 25 22.14 -46.74 55.01
C LYS A 25 22.16 -45.27 54.61
N ALA A 26 23.03 -44.47 55.20
CA ALA A 26 23.18 -43.05 54.84
C ALA A 26 23.76 -42.87 53.43
N ALA A 27 24.69 -43.73 53.00
CA ALA A 27 25.22 -43.72 51.64
C ALA A 27 24.12 -44.05 50.61
N ARG A 28 23.35 -45.12 50.84
CA ARG A 28 22.22 -45.49 49.96
C ARG A 28 21.18 -44.37 49.84
N ALA A 29 20.82 -43.73 50.95
CA ALA A 29 19.88 -42.62 50.93
C ALA A 29 20.41 -41.42 50.11
N LYS A 30 21.72 -41.14 50.14
CA LYS A 30 22.33 -40.10 49.31
C LYS A 30 22.39 -40.49 47.84
N ASP A 31 22.70 -41.75 47.54
CA ASP A 31 22.73 -42.25 46.17
C ASP A 31 21.33 -42.16 45.54
N GLU A 32 20.29 -42.58 46.26
CA GLU A 32 18.88 -42.44 45.86
C GLU A 32 18.51 -40.96 45.62
N GLN A 33 18.93 -40.07 46.51
CA GLN A 33 18.70 -38.64 46.33
C GLN A 33 19.41 -38.09 45.08
N HIS A 34 20.66 -38.48 44.84
CA HIS A 34 21.42 -38.05 43.67
C HIS A 34 20.84 -38.62 42.36
N GLU A 35 20.29 -39.82 42.36
CA GLU A 35 19.56 -40.37 41.21
C GLU A 35 18.32 -39.53 40.91
N LEU A 36 17.51 -39.20 41.92
CA LEU A 36 16.34 -38.34 41.75
C LEU A 36 16.72 -36.93 41.25
N GLU A 37 17.77 -36.33 41.79
CA GLU A 37 18.28 -35.02 41.35
C GLU A 37 18.73 -35.06 39.89
N ARG A 38 19.42 -36.13 39.47
CA ARG A 38 19.85 -36.33 38.08
C ARG A 38 18.65 -36.51 37.15
N ASP A 39 17.65 -37.29 37.53
CA ASP A 39 16.46 -37.50 36.71
C ASP A 39 15.66 -36.20 36.54
N LEU A 40 15.53 -35.41 37.60
CA LEU A 40 14.91 -34.09 37.53
C LEU A 40 15.70 -33.12 36.65
N ALA A 41 17.03 -33.11 36.76
CA ALA A 41 17.88 -32.29 35.91
C ALA A 41 17.78 -32.69 34.43
N ASN A 42 17.81 -33.99 34.14
CA ASN A 42 17.71 -34.53 32.77
C ASN A 42 16.34 -34.22 32.15
N THR A 43 15.26 -34.40 32.91
CA THR A 43 13.92 -34.07 32.42
C THR A 43 13.73 -32.57 32.20
N ALA A 44 14.32 -31.72 33.04
CA ALA A 44 14.32 -30.28 32.86
C ALA A 44 15.13 -29.87 31.61
N ALA A 45 16.31 -30.46 31.40
CA ALA A 45 17.15 -30.23 30.23
C ALA A 45 16.43 -30.63 28.93
N ALA A 46 15.84 -31.83 28.87
CA ALA A 46 15.10 -32.29 27.70
C ALA A 46 13.91 -31.39 27.35
N ARG A 47 13.18 -30.89 28.37
CA ARG A 47 12.10 -29.91 28.15
C ARG A 47 12.65 -28.59 27.63
N ALA A 48 13.75 -28.10 28.20
CA ALA A 48 14.38 -26.86 27.76
C ALA A 48 14.83 -26.97 26.29
N GLU A 49 15.49 -28.07 25.91
CA GLU A 49 15.89 -28.33 24.52
C GLU A 49 14.69 -28.32 23.56
N THR A 50 13.62 -29.03 23.92
CA THR A 50 12.38 -29.06 23.14
C THR A 50 11.78 -27.66 22.97
N THR A 51 11.75 -26.86 24.04
CA THR A 51 11.24 -25.48 23.96
C THR A 51 12.12 -24.60 23.08
N VAL A 52 13.44 -24.72 23.19
CA VAL A 52 14.38 -23.94 22.38
C VAL A 52 14.23 -24.28 20.90
N GLU A 53 14.08 -25.56 20.56
CA GLU A 53 13.85 -26.00 19.18
C GLU A 53 12.52 -25.46 18.64
N SER A 54 11.45 -25.56 19.43
CA SER A 54 10.14 -25.00 19.04
C SER A 54 10.17 -23.48 18.80
N LEU A 55 10.96 -22.75 19.61
CA LEU A 55 11.14 -21.31 19.47
C LEU A 55 11.98 -20.95 18.25
N ARG A 56 13.01 -21.76 17.93
CA ARG A 56 13.80 -21.58 16.70
C ARG A 56 12.93 -21.78 15.47
N ASP A 57 12.08 -22.80 15.44
CA ASP A 57 11.15 -23.03 14.35
C ASP A 57 10.11 -21.91 14.22
N ALA A 58 9.59 -21.43 15.35
CA ALA A 58 8.67 -20.28 15.37
C ALA A 58 9.34 -19.02 14.83
N LEU A 59 10.59 -18.76 15.21
CA LEU A 59 11.37 -17.62 14.71
C LEU A 59 11.66 -17.74 13.21
N ALA A 60 12.04 -18.92 12.73
CA ALA A 60 12.27 -19.17 11.31
C ALA A 60 10.99 -18.89 10.49
N ARG A 61 9.85 -19.45 10.92
CA ARG A 61 8.54 -19.19 10.30
C ARG A 61 8.13 -17.72 10.35
N ALA A 62 8.41 -17.03 11.44
CA ALA A 62 8.12 -15.59 11.56
C ALA A 62 8.96 -14.77 10.58
N ASN A 63 10.24 -15.10 10.42
CA ASN A 63 11.13 -14.43 9.48
C ASN A 63 10.74 -14.68 8.02
N GLU A 64 10.39 -15.92 7.67
CA GLU A 64 9.89 -16.25 6.33
C GLU A 64 8.60 -15.49 5.99
N ASN A 65 7.67 -15.44 6.95
CA ASN A 65 6.44 -14.66 6.78
C ASN A 65 6.72 -13.16 6.66
N ALA A 66 7.64 -12.62 7.45
CA ALA A 66 8.02 -11.21 7.37
C ALA A 66 8.64 -10.88 6.00
N ALA A 67 9.55 -11.71 5.50
CA ALA A 67 10.13 -11.56 4.17
C ALA A 67 9.07 -11.63 3.06
N ARG A 68 8.14 -12.59 3.15
CA ARG A 68 7.02 -12.71 2.20
C ARG A 68 6.14 -11.47 2.19
N LEU A 69 5.69 -11.03 3.37
CA LEU A 69 4.82 -9.85 3.50
C LEU A 69 5.52 -8.57 3.05
N GLN A 70 6.82 -8.45 3.29
CA GLN A 70 7.60 -7.31 2.80
C GLN A 70 7.65 -7.30 1.27
N GLY A 71 7.87 -8.44 0.63
CA GLY A 71 7.82 -8.56 -0.83
C GLY A 71 6.43 -8.23 -1.41
N GLU A 72 5.36 -8.71 -0.78
CA GLU A 72 3.98 -8.37 -1.16
C GLU A 72 3.71 -6.86 -1.04
N LEU A 73 4.18 -6.21 0.03
CA LEU A 73 4.04 -4.76 0.22
C LEU A 73 4.81 -3.95 -0.83
N GLU A 74 6.02 -4.37 -1.18
CA GLU A 74 6.83 -3.72 -2.21
C GLU A 74 6.15 -3.83 -3.59
N ALA A 75 5.63 -5.01 -3.93
CA ALA A 75 4.87 -5.22 -5.16
C ALA A 75 3.60 -4.36 -5.23
N LEU A 76 2.81 -4.30 -4.14
CA LEU A 76 1.61 -3.47 -4.07
C LEU A 76 1.92 -1.98 -4.14
N ARG A 77 3.03 -1.53 -3.55
CA ARG A 77 3.48 -0.13 -3.65
C ARG A 77 3.87 0.23 -5.08
N ALA A 78 4.62 -0.66 -5.76
CA ALA A 78 4.99 -0.47 -7.16
C ALA A 78 3.74 -0.40 -8.06
N GLN A 79 2.78 -1.32 -7.86
CA GLN A 79 1.53 -1.31 -8.62
C GLN A 79 0.70 -0.04 -8.34
N SER A 80 0.59 0.38 -7.08
CA SER A 80 -0.14 1.60 -6.75
C SER A 80 0.49 2.84 -7.38
N LEU A 81 1.82 2.89 -7.52
CA LEU A 81 2.49 4.00 -8.20
C LEU A 81 2.10 4.04 -9.68
N LEU A 82 2.21 2.90 -10.38
CA LEU A 82 1.82 2.79 -11.78
C LEU A 82 0.35 3.15 -12.01
N ASP A 83 -0.56 2.63 -11.18
CA ASP A 83 -1.99 2.96 -11.26
C ASP A 83 -2.26 4.47 -11.08
N THR A 84 -1.48 5.14 -10.22
CA THR A 84 -1.62 6.59 -10.03
C THR A 84 -1.12 7.38 -11.22
N GLU A 85 -0.01 6.97 -11.83
CA GLU A 85 0.54 7.56 -13.05
C GLU A 85 -0.43 7.38 -14.22
N ASP A 86 -0.93 6.17 -14.43
CA ASP A 86 -1.90 5.85 -15.48
C ASP A 86 -3.18 6.67 -15.33
N ARG A 87 -3.72 6.81 -14.11
CA ARG A 87 -4.89 7.66 -13.87
C ARG A 87 -4.62 9.13 -14.17
N GLN A 88 -3.42 9.63 -13.89
CA GLN A 88 -3.04 11.01 -14.23
C GLN A 88 -2.94 11.21 -15.74
N VAL A 89 -2.31 10.26 -16.45
CA VAL A 89 -2.21 10.26 -17.91
C VAL A 89 -3.60 10.20 -18.53
N LEU A 90 -4.47 9.30 -18.10
CA LEU A 90 -5.85 9.19 -18.59
C LEU A 90 -6.64 10.49 -18.34
N ARG A 91 -6.52 11.11 -17.17
CA ARG A 91 -7.16 12.40 -16.89
C ARG A 91 -6.64 13.50 -17.81
N MET A 92 -5.35 13.52 -18.10
CA MET A 92 -4.76 14.47 -19.04
C MET A 92 -5.27 14.24 -20.46
N LEU A 93 -5.29 12.99 -20.94
CA LEU A 93 -5.81 12.61 -22.25
C LEU A 93 -7.30 12.94 -22.40
N LEU A 94 -8.11 12.71 -21.35
CA LEU A 94 -9.52 13.10 -21.36
C LEU A 94 -9.69 14.62 -21.41
N ARG A 95 -8.83 15.39 -20.73
CA ARG A 95 -8.85 16.87 -20.81
C ARG A 95 -8.46 17.36 -22.20
N THR A 96 -7.44 16.77 -22.83
CA THR A 96 -7.03 17.15 -24.19
C THR A 96 -8.09 16.77 -25.21
N ALA A 97 -8.65 15.57 -25.12
CA ALA A 97 -9.76 15.11 -25.96
C ALA A 97 -10.99 16.01 -25.79
N ARG A 98 -11.38 16.38 -24.56
CA ARG A 98 -12.48 17.31 -24.31
C ARG A 98 -12.21 18.69 -24.90
N LYS A 99 -10.97 19.21 -24.79
CA LYS A 99 -10.58 20.49 -25.38
C LYS A 99 -10.66 20.45 -26.91
N GLN A 100 -10.22 19.35 -27.54
CA GLN A 100 -10.32 19.15 -28.98
C GLN A 100 -11.78 19.04 -29.44
N SER A 101 -12.59 18.22 -28.77
CA SER A 101 -14.02 18.07 -29.07
C SER A 101 -14.80 19.39 -28.90
N SER A 102 -14.51 20.18 -27.87
CA SER A 102 -15.17 21.48 -27.67
C SER A 102 -14.86 22.51 -28.78
N ARG A 103 -13.79 22.31 -29.55
CA ARG A 103 -13.45 23.14 -30.72
C ARG A 103 -14.19 22.69 -31.97
N THR A 104 -14.47 21.40 -32.12
CA THR A 104 -15.20 20.85 -33.26
C THR A 104 -16.72 20.99 -33.12
N ASP A 105 -17.23 21.17 -31.91
CA ASP A 105 -18.67 21.30 -31.63
C ASP A 105 -19.18 22.75 -31.73
N ARG A 106 -18.49 23.59 -32.49
CA ARG A 106 -18.86 25.00 -32.71
C ARG A 106 -18.83 25.27 -34.20
N VAL A 107 -19.84 26.03 -34.63
CA VAL A 107 -19.94 26.53 -35.99
C VAL A 107 -19.90 28.04 -35.93
N TYR A 108 -19.22 28.64 -36.89
CA TYR A 108 -19.05 30.07 -37.01
C TYR A 108 -20.08 30.59 -38.00
N VAL A 109 -20.99 31.41 -37.47
CA VAL A 109 -22.07 32.00 -38.24
C VAL A 109 -21.71 33.43 -38.60
N LEU A 110 -21.74 33.74 -39.89
CA LEU A 110 -21.52 35.08 -40.43
C LEU A 110 -22.86 35.79 -40.58
N TYR A 111 -22.97 36.97 -39.97
CA TYR A 111 -24.10 37.88 -40.11
C TYR A 111 -23.70 39.13 -40.88
N ARG A 112 -24.63 39.66 -41.68
CA ARG A 112 -24.50 40.93 -42.39
C ARG A 112 -25.66 41.85 -41.98
N PHE A 113 -25.37 42.99 -41.36
CA PHE A 113 -26.39 43.89 -40.78
C PHE A 113 -27.44 43.19 -39.87
N GLY A 114 -27.03 42.13 -39.18
CA GLY A 114 -27.91 41.34 -38.31
C GLY A 114 -28.61 40.16 -38.98
N ASP A 115 -28.58 40.05 -40.31
CA ASP A 115 -29.15 38.92 -41.05
C ASP A 115 -28.15 37.78 -41.23
N LEU A 116 -28.63 36.54 -41.13
CA LEU A 116 -27.83 35.34 -41.32
C LEU A 116 -27.36 35.23 -42.77
N HIS A 117 -26.05 35.28 -43.02
CA HIS A 117 -25.48 35.15 -44.36
C HIS A 117 -25.02 33.73 -44.67
N SER A 118 -24.12 33.19 -43.84
CA SER A 118 -23.49 31.88 -44.10
C SER A 118 -22.96 31.23 -42.84
N VAL A 119 -22.76 29.90 -42.89
CA VAL A 119 -22.45 29.04 -41.76
C VAL A 119 -21.18 28.25 -42.07
N HIS A 120 -20.16 28.33 -41.22
CA HIS A 120 -18.81 27.80 -41.49
C HIS A 120 -18.29 26.95 -40.34
N VAL A 121 -17.51 25.91 -40.67
CA VAL A 121 -16.94 24.99 -39.67
C VAL A 121 -15.81 25.65 -38.87
N THR A 122 -15.04 26.53 -39.48
CA THR A 122 -13.93 27.24 -38.83
C THR A 122 -14.13 28.75 -38.89
N ARG A 123 -13.50 29.46 -37.94
CA ARG A 123 -13.50 30.92 -37.91
C ARG A 123 -12.86 31.50 -39.16
N ASP A 124 -11.71 30.96 -39.54
CA ASP A 124 -10.92 31.42 -40.68
C ASP A 124 -11.71 31.27 -41.99
N ALA A 125 -12.52 30.22 -42.15
CA ALA A 125 -13.40 30.07 -43.31
C ALA A 125 -14.50 31.14 -43.34
N ALA A 126 -15.06 31.51 -42.18
CA ALA A 126 -16.02 32.61 -42.09
C ALA A 126 -15.39 33.98 -42.39
N GLU A 127 -14.14 34.19 -41.95
CA GLU A 127 -13.37 35.40 -42.24
C GLU A 127 -13.04 35.52 -43.73
N ILE A 128 -12.56 34.44 -44.37
CA ILE A 128 -12.29 34.39 -45.82
C ILE A 128 -13.58 34.66 -46.62
N ALA A 129 -14.71 34.08 -46.21
CA ALA A 129 -16.00 34.33 -46.87
C ALA A 129 -16.46 35.79 -46.72
N ALA A 130 -16.25 36.40 -45.56
CA ALA A 130 -16.55 37.81 -45.35
C ALA A 130 -15.66 38.72 -46.20
N GLU A 131 -14.35 38.42 -46.31
CA GLU A 131 -13.43 39.17 -47.17
C GLU A 131 -13.81 39.07 -48.65
N ALA A 132 -14.21 37.88 -49.12
CA ALA A 132 -14.65 37.67 -50.50
C ALA A 132 -15.89 38.51 -50.86
N GLU A 133 -16.78 38.75 -49.89
CA GLU A 133 -17.99 39.57 -50.04
C GLU A 133 -17.76 41.07 -49.77
N GLY A 134 -16.49 41.48 -49.61
CA GLY A 134 -16.10 42.89 -49.49
C GLY A 134 -16.14 43.45 -48.07
N ALA A 135 -16.06 42.60 -47.03
CA ALA A 135 -15.94 43.08 -45.65
C ALA A 135 -14.56 43.70 -45.37
N PRO A 136 -14.49 44.89 -44.74
CA PRO A 136 -13.21 45.45 -44.28
C PRO A 136 -12.65 44.65 -43.09
N ARG A 137 -11.33 44.39 -43.08
CA ARG A 137 -10.63 43.61 -42.05
C ARG A 137 -10.77 44.17 -40.63
N ASP A 138 -10.91 45.48 -40.50
CA ASP A 138 -11.00 46.18 -39.21
C ASP A 138 -12.45 46.26 -38.66
N GLY A 139 -13.45 45.79 -39.42
CA GLY A 139 -14.87 45.89 -39.06
C GLY A 139 -15.41 44.73 -38.23
N TRP A 140 -14.59 43.72 -37.93
CA TRP A 140 -15.05 42.49 -37.30
C TRP A 140 -15.07 42.63 -35.78
N THR A 141 -16.25 42.74 -35.18
CA THR A 141 -16.36 42.53 -33.73
C THR A 141 -16.44 41.03 -33.46
N ALA A 142 -15.32 40.44 -33.01
CA ALA A 142 -15.32 39.08 -32.49
C ALA A 142 -16.18 39.06 -31.23
N SER A 143 -17.45 38.66 -31.36
CA SER A 143 -18.36 38.54 -30.23
C SER A 143 -17.95 37.30 -29.42
N THR A 144 -16.93 37.45 -28.60
CA THR A 144 -16.56 36.46 -27.60
C THR A 144 -17.72 36.33 -26.62
N THR A 145 -18.17 35.11 -26.33
CA THR A 145 -19.37 34.83 -25.52
C THR A 145 -19.35 35.47 -24.12
N CYS A 146 -18.18 35.91 -23.62
CA CYS A 146 -18.04 36.57 -22.32
C CYS A 146 -18.42 38.06 -22.29
N CYS A 147 -18.46 38.76 -23.43
CA CYS A 147 -18.76 40.19 -23.45
C CYS A 147 -19.70 40.51 -24.63
N PRO A 148 -20.98 40.86 -24.39
CA PRO A 148 -21.81 41.39 -25.46
C PRO A 148 -21.21 42.71 -25.94
N SER A 149 -20.98 42.84 -27.24
CA SER A 149 -20.64 44.14 -27.83
C SER A 149 -21.80 45.09 -27.60
N ASN A 150 -21.54 46.28 -27.03
CA ASN A 150 -22.57 47.27 -26.69
C ASN A 150 -23.30 47.87 -27.91
N SER A 151 -22.88 47.56 -29.15
CA SER A 151 -23.54 48.03 -30.37
C SER A 151 -24.64 47.06 -30.84
N PRO A 152 -25.84 47.55 -31.20
CA PRO A 152 -26.92 46.74 -31.77
C PRO A 152 -26.45 45.99 -33.03
N ALA A 153 -26.97 44.77 -33.23
CA ALA A 153 -26.55 43.91 -34.34
C ALA A 153 -26.81 44.50 -35.74
N ALA A 154 -27.72 45.48 -35.85
CA ALA A 154 -28.06 46.18 -37.09
C ALA A 154 -27.02 47.23 -37.50
N GLU A 155 -26.17 47.70 -36.58
CA GLU A 155 -25.20 48.77 -36.84
C GLU A 155 -23.84 48.23 -37.31
N ILE A 156 -23.59 46.94 -37.11
CA ILE A 156 -22.33 46.30 -37.49
C ILE A 156 -22.54 45.60 -38.85
N PRO A 157 -21.84 46.05 -39.91
CA PRO A 157 -22.05 45.53 -41.26
C PRO A 157 -21.68 44.05 -41.38
N TRP A 158 -20.68 43.57 -40.65
CA TRP A 158 -20.23 42.17 -40.67
C TRP A 158 -19.90 41.67 -39.27
N ARG A 159 -20.49 40.54 -38.86
CA ARG A 159 -20.28 39.95 -37.54
C ARG A 159 -20.14 38.44 -37.61
N ILE A 160 -19.07 37.91 -37.05
CA ILE A 160 -18.85 36.46 -36.91
C ILE A 160 -19.16 36.06 -35.46
N ARG A 161 -20.08 35.11 -35.30
CA ARG A 161 -20.47 34.60 -33.98
C ARG A 161 -20.26 33.08 -33.92
N PRO A 162 -19.51 32.57 -32.92
CA PRO A 162 -19.49 31.14 -32.66
C PRO A 162 -20.82 30.70 -32.05
N VAL A 163 -21.46 29.71 -32.66
CA VAL A 163 -22.68 29.05 -32.18
C VAL A 163 -22.32 27.59 -31.86
N PRO A 164 -22.55 27.13 -30.62
CA PRO A 164 -22.35 25.71 -30.30
C PRO A 164 -23.34 24.85 -31.07
N LEU A 165 -22.84 23.80 -31.73
CA LEU A 165 -23.68 22.69 -32.15
C LEU A 165 -23.96 21.84 -30.89
N GLY A 166 -25.17 21.29 -30.73
CA GLY A 166 -25.42 20.32 -29.65
C GLY A 166 -25.82 20.84 -28.27
N GLY A 167 -26.46 22.02 -28.17
CA GLY A 167 -27.06 22.52 -26.92
C GLY A 167 -28.55 22.18 -26.75
N THR A 168 -28.95 20.91 -26.80
CA THR A 168 -30.24 20.51 -26.17
C THR A 168 -29.98 20.35 -24.67
N ARG A 169 -30.74 21.09 -23.86
CA ARG A 169 -30.85 20.85 -22.42
C ARG A 169 -31.15 19.39 -22.11
#